data_AF-F6ZDN0-F1
#
_entry.id   AF-F6ZDN0-F1
#
_cell.length_a   1.000
_cell.length_b   1.000
_cell.length_c   1.000
_cell.angle_alpha   90.00
_cell.angle_beta   90.00
_cell.angle_gamma   90.00
#
_symmetry.space_group_name_H-M   'P 1'
#
loop_
_entity.id
_entity.type
_entity.pdbx_description
1 polymer ?
#
loop_
_entity_poly.entity_id
_entity_poly.type
_entity_poly.pdbx_seq_one_letter_code
_entity_poly.pdbx_strand_id
1 'polypeptide(L)'
;MEHFLQGCKAAVQNIPEALDFHVVLGNEACDLDSMVSAISLAYYLAKTSTSKNLAYLPVLNIQREDFPLRTESTYFLKQNGIPEGHLIFRNEIDLQTLYESGHLVLTLVDHNVLPRGDSYLEDVVAEVIDHRHLERPAALNCKVTSELVGSCTTLVAEKIIHGAPEILDLQLASLLRDTIVLDCINMAPAAGKVTPKDTEYVTTLESMFPSLPPRGTVFDSLQKAKFDVSGLTTDQMLRKDLKVLVSRDISLAISALYMKLEDFMQKEDIESDLCSFCRRHHYNVLVAMAITFNRENEPMRQIAVYSQKEGLRRVVCKALQQATNPPLDLTAIACPPCPSTTTYQQGNTAASRKKVLPILKDFLRKRDLEESSPISMQSLENPETSNDFSGFRERTGDDNLEGGELFGDCGEQPEGQDGCPGEEQRSKGFIGTYRTQLDDGLEDERSFPPTPMNSLVEGCPLDRGLPKLTAEAILERFSHITAIDSESQSGGEKK
;
A
#
# COMPACT_ATOMS: atom_id res chain seq x y z
N MET A 1 -13.76 14.96 -18.72
CA MET A 1 -12.47 14.34 -18.32
C MET A 1 -11.75 13.56 -19.43
N GLU A 2 -12.45 12.72 -20.20
CA GLU A 2 -11.83 11.72 -21.10
C GLU A 2 -10.84 12.26 -22.13
N HIS A 3 -11.18 13.33 -22.85
CA HIS A 3 -10.30 13.95 -23.84
C HIS A 3 -8.99 14.45 -23.22
N PHE A 4 -9.03 14.93 -21.97
CA PHE A 4 -7.84 15.35 -21.25
C PHE A 4 -6.92 14.16 -20.99
N LEU A 5 -7.45 13.07 -20.41
CA LEU A 5 -6.67 11.87 -20.11
C LEU A 5 -6.11 11.21 -21.38
N GLN A 6 -6.89 11.18 -22.47
CA GLN A 6 -6.41 10.70 -23.76
C GLN A 6 -5.24 11.54 -24.29
N GLY A 7 -5.32 12.87 -24.15
CA GLY A 7 -4.23 13.78 -24.50
C GLY A 7 -2.99 13.56 -23.65
N CYS A 8 -3.13 13.38 -22.33
CA CYS A 8 -2.04 13.01 -21.43
C CYS A 8 -1.36 11.72 -21.88
N LYS A 9 -2.15 10.68 -22.20
CA LYS A 9 -1.63 9.39 -22.65
C LYS A 9 -0.84 9.51 -23.95
N ALA A 10 -1.32 10.30 -24.90
CA ALA A 10 -0.62 10.56 -26.15
C ALA A 10 0.70 11.32 -25.95
N ALA A 11 0.74 12.28 -25.01
CA ALA A 11 1.94 13.03 -24.67
C ALA A 11 3.05 12.15 -24.07
N VAL A 12 2.68 11.15 -23.26
CA VAL A 12 3.64 10.17 -22.71
C VAL A 12 4.16 9.22 -23.79
N GLN A 13 3.31 8.83 -24.75
CA GLN A 13 3.71 7.92 -25.84
C GLN A 13 4.61 8.59 -26.88
N ASN A 14 4.49 9.91 -27.06
CA ASN A 14 5.28 10.70 -27.99
C ASN A 14 5.78 11.96 -27.29
N ILE A 15 6.79 11.81 -26.43
CA ILE A 15 7.36 12.91 -25.64
C ILE A 15 7.90 13.98 -26.61
N PRO A 16 7.30 15.18 -26.66
CA PRO A 16 7.81 16.24 -27.51
C PRO A 16 9.08 16.84 -26.89
N GLU A 17 10.11 17.09 -27.69
CA GLU A 17 11.43 17.59 -27.22
C GLU A 17 11.40 18.94 -26.48
N ALA A 18 10.28 19.69 -26.54
CA ALA A 18 10.15 21.03 -25.96
C ALA A 18 9.02 21.15 -24.91
N LEU A 19 8.52 20.02 -24.39
CA LEU A 19 7.41 20.01 -23.45
C LEU A 19 7.91 19.67 -22.04
N ASP A 20 7.60 20.55 -21.08
CA ASP A 20 7.78 20.25 -19.66
C ASP A 20 6.61 19.40 -19.16
N PHE A 21 6.85 18.58 -18.15
CA PHE A 21 5.86 17.68 -17.56
C PHE A 21 5.66 17.98 -16.09
N HIS A 22 4.42 18.31 -15.72
CA HIS A 22 3.99 18.38 -14.33
C HIS A 22 3.22 17.10 -14.00
N VAL A 23 3.89 16.19 -13.30
CA VAL A 23 3.29 14.94 -12.85
C VAL A 23 2.55 15.16 -11.53
N VAL A 24 1.30 14.73 -11.46
CA VAL A 24 0.55 14.59 -10.21
C VAL A 24 0.55 13.11 -9.84
N LEU A 25 1.26 12.77 -8.77
CA LEU A 25 1.52 11.41 -8.35
C LEU A 25 0.74 11.09 -7.07
N GLY A 26 -0.08 10.04 -7.11
CA GLY A 26 -0.71 9.46 -5.92
C GLY A 26 0.24 8.52 -5.16
N ASN A 27 -0.22 7.96 -4.05
CA ASN A 27 0.59 6.98 -3.33
C ASN A 27 0.66 5.62 -4.04
N GLU A 28 1.59 4.78 -3.58
CA GLU A 28 1.86 3.43 -4.08
C GLU A 28 0.74 2.41 -3.78
N ALA A 29 -0.15 2.68 -2.83
CA ALA A 29 -1.33 1.86 -2.61
C ALA A 29 -2.33 2.02 -3.79
N CYS A 30 -2.38 3.22 -4.37
CA CYS A 30 -3.25 3.61 -5.48
C CYS A 30 -4.69 3.16 -5.26
N ASP A 31 -5.22 3.49 -4.09
CA ASP A 31 -6.64 3.33 -3.80
C ASP A 31 -7.46 4.41 -4.52
N LEU A 32 -8.78 4.40 -4.28
CA LEU A 32 -9.70 5.30 -4.95
C LEU A 32 -9.33 6.77 -4.69
N ASP A 33 -8.95 7.09 -3.45
CA ASP A 33 -8.59 8.45 -3.02
C ASP A 33 -7.37 8.98 -3.77
N SER A 34 -6.27 8.23 -3.76
CA SER A 34 -5.05 8.56 -4.51
C SER A 34 -5.32 8.72 -6.01
N MET A 35 -6.08 7.80 -6.62
CA MET A 35 -6.37 7.84 -8.05
C MET A 35 -7.20 9.08 -8.41
N VAL A 36 -8.28 9.33 -7.68
CA VAL A 36 -9.18 10.45 -7.97
C VAL A 36 -8.54 11.78 -7.64
N SER A 37 -7.79 11.88 -6.55
CA SER A 37 -7.01 13.07 -6.21
C SER A 37 -6.03 13.42 -7.34
N ALA A 38 -5.30 12.42 -7.88
CA ALA A 38 -4.33 12.66 -8.95
C ALA A 38 -5.02 13.11 -10.25
N ILE A 39 -6.05 12.39 -10.69
CA ILE A 39 -6.81 12.70 -11.91
C ILE A 39 -7.46 14.09 -11.83
N SER A 40 -8.15 14.37 -10.72
CA SER A 40 -8.91 15.60 -10.55
C SER A 40 -8.00 16.82 -10.44
N LEU A 41 -6.89 16.70 -9.70
CA LEU A 41 -5.92 17.78 -9.56
C LEU A 41 -5.18 18.05 -10.88
N ALA A 42 -4.73 17.02 -11.59
CA ALA A 42 -4.08 17.21 -12.89
C ALA A 42 -5.03 17.86 -13.90
N TYR A 43 -6.31 17.47 -13.90
CA TYR A 43 -7.33 18.10 -14.73
C TYR A 43 -7.54 19.57 -14.38
N TYR A 44 -7.64 19.89 -13.09
CA TYR A 44 -7.75 21.26 -12.60
C TYR A 44 -6.57 22.12 -13.03
N LEU A 45 -5.34 21.62 -12.86
CA LEU A 45 -4.12 22.34 -13.24
C LEU A 45 -4.09 22.57 -14.76
N ALA A 46 -4.44 21.56 -15.56
CA ALA A 46 -4.51 21.70 -17.01
C ALA A 46 -5.55 22.71 -17.50
N LYS A 47 -6.68 22.84 -16.78
CA LYS A 47 -7.75 23.79 -17.14
C LYS A 47 -7.47 25.23 -16.70
N THR A 48 -6.66 25.40 -15.66
CA THR A 48 -6.35 26.72 -15.08
C THR A 48 -4.99 27.25 -15.50
N SER A 49 -4.13 26.41 -16.08
CA SER A 49 -2.83 26.83 -16.57
C SER A 49 -2.92 27.71 -17.81
N THR A 50 -2.07 28.73 -17.86
CA THR A 50 -1.86 29.58 -19.03
C THR A 50 -0.68 29.11 -19.90
N SER A 51 0.09 28.13 -19.42
CA SER A 51 1.31 27.64 -20.04
C SER A 51 1.02 26.64 -21.15
N LYS A 52 1.44 26.94 -22.38
CA LYS A 52 1.24 26.06 -23.55
C LYS A 52 2.29 24.95 -23.69
N ASN A 53 3.42 25.09 -23.01
CA ASN A 53 4.56 24.16 -23.07
C ASN A 53 4.64 23.24 -21.85
N LEU A 54 3.56 23.10 -21.09
CA LEU A 54 3.51 22.28 -19.87
C LEU A 54 2.34 21.30 -19.94
N ALA A 55 2.63 20.01 -19.84
CA ALA A 55 1.61 18.97 -19.75
C ALA A 55 1.42 18.52 -18.29
N TYR A 56 0.17 18.53 -17.83
CA TYR A 56 -0.20 18.01 -16.51
C TYR A 56 -0.64 16.56 -16.64
N LEU A 57 0.08 15.64 -15.98
CA LEU A 57 -0.11 14.21 -16.13
C LEU A 57 -0.53 13.59 -14.78
N PRO A 58 -1.75 13.01 -14.67
CA PRO A 58 -2.07 12.17 -13.53
C PRO A 58 -1.41 10.80 -13.70
N VAL A 59 -0.54 10.43 -12.74
CA VAL A 59 0.16 9.14 -12.74
C VAL A 59 -0.32 8.30 -11.57
N LEU A 60 -0.84 7.12 -11.89
CA LEU A 60 -1.23 6.11 -10.90
C LEU A 60 0.03 5.34 -10.51
N ASN A 61 0.44 5.43 -9.24
CA ASN A 61 1.75 4.97 -8.77
C ASN A 61 1.84 3.46 -8.54
N ILE A 62 1.36 2.68 -9.51
CA ILE A 62 1.40 1.21 -9.55
C ILE A 62 1.70 0.73 -10.96
N GLN A 63 1.99 -0.56 -11.11
CA GLN A 63 2.11 -1.16 -12.43
C GLN A 63 0.73 -1.29 -13.09
N ARG A 64 0.66 -1.15 -14.41
CA ARG A 64 -0.59 -1.35 -15.17
C ARG A 64 -1.21 -2.73 -14.89
N GLU A 65 -0.40 -3.76 -14.75
CA GLU A 65 -0.86 -5.14 -14.48
C GLU A 65 -1.51 -5.31 -13.10
N ASP A 66 -1.31 -4.36 -12.20
CA ASP A 66 -1.87 -4.36 -10.84
C ASP A 66 -3.17 -3.56 -10.74
N PHE A 67 -3.49 -2.73 -11.72
CA PHE A 67 -4.72 -1.93 -11.69
C PHE A 67 -6.00 -2.76 -11.56
N PRO A 68 -6.14 -3.93 -12.23
CA PRO A 68 -7.30 -4.80 -12.03
C PRO A 68 -7.52 -5.20 -10.56
N LEU A 69 -6.49 -5.21 -9.72
CA LEU A 69 -6.58 -5.55 -8.29
C LEU A 69 -7.36 -4.50 -7.49
N ARG A 70 -7.47 -3.27 -8.00
CA ARG A 70 -8.24 -2.16 -7.41
C ARG A 70 -9.64 -2.17 -7.99
N THR A 71 -10.39 -3.20 -7.61
CA THR A 71 -11.70 -3.55 -8.19
C THR A 71 -12.76 -2.47 -7.98
N GLU A 72 -12.67 -1.72 -6.89
CA GLU A 72 -13.46 -0.51 -6.66
C GLU A 72 -13.12 0.61 -7.65
N SER A 73 -11.83 0.81 -7.94
CA SER A 73 -11.35 1.84 -8.86
C SER A 73 -11.73 1.51 -10.31
N THR A 74 -11.54 0.27 -10.75
CA THR A 74 -11.95 -0.17 -12.10
C THR A 74 -13.46 -0.06 -12.29
N TYR A 75 -14.24 -0.50 -11.30
CA TYR A 75 -15.69 -0.32 -11.30
C TYR A 75 -16.08 1.16 -11.37
N PHE A 76 -15.47 2.02 -10.55
CA PHE A 76 -15.82 3.43 -10.46
C PHE A 76 -15.50 4.22 -11.73
N LEU A 77 -14.35 3.96 -12.35
CA LEU A 77 -14.01 4.56 -13.64
C LEU A 77 -14.99 4.15 -14.73
N LYS A 78 -15.41 2.87 -14.76
CA LYS A 78 -16.42 2.39 -15.70
C LYS A 78 -17.77 3.08 -15.49
N GLN A 79 -18.21 3.28 -14.25
CA GLN A 79 -19.45 4.03 -13.97
C GLN A 79 -19.36 5.49 -14.43
N ASN A 80 -18.17 6.09 -14.33
CA ASN A 80 -17.89 7.45 -14.76
C ASN A 80 -17.53 7.56 -16.25
N GLY A 81 -17.57 6.47 -17.03
CA GLY A 81 -17.27 6.50 -18.46
C GLY A 81 -15.81 6.80 -18.81
N ILE A 82 -14.87 6.56 -17.88
CA ILE A 82 -13.43 6.79 -18.10
C ILE A 82 -12.77 5.48 -18.53
N PRO A 83 -12.23 5.39 -19.78
CA PRO A 83 -11.53 4.20 -20.23
C PRO A 83 -10.17 4.01 -19.54
N GLU A 84 -9.89 2.80 -19.05
CA GLU A 84 -8.61 2.45 -18.41
C GLU A 84 -7.40 2.64 -19.35
N GLY A 85 -7.62 2.58 -20.67
CA GLY A 85 -6.59 2.82 -21.68
C GLY A 85 -6.06 4.26 -21.71
N HIS A 86 -6.81 5.23 -21.14
CA HIS A 86 -6.39 6.62 -21.07
C HIS A 86 -5.54 6.94 -19.83
N LEU A 87 -5.46 6.01 -18.87
CA LEU A 87 -4.68 6.21 -17.65
C LEU A 87 -3.18 6.01 -17.91
N ILE A 88 -2.37 6.68 -17.11
CA ILE A 88 -0.90 6.55 -17.11
C ILE A 88 -0.50 5.88 -15.81
N PHE A 89 0.21 4.76 -15.94
CA PHE A 89 0.74 3.99 -14.81
C PHE A 89 2.23 4.25 -14.62
N ARG A 90 2.74 3.90 -13.43
CA ARG A 90 4.13 4.19 -13.06
C ARG A 90 5.14 3.61 -14.04
N ASN A 91 4.86 2.41 -14.57
CA ASN A 91 5.74 1.71 -15.51
C ASN A 91 5.59 2.19 -16.98
N GLU A 92 4.82 3.24 -17.23
CA GLU A 92 4.57 3.78 -18.58
C GLU A 92 5.17 5.17 -18.78
N ILE A 93 5.73 5.76 -17.73
CA ILE A 93 6.38 7.06 -17.75
C ILE A 93 7.74 6.94 -17.08
N ASP A 94 8.78 7.39 -17.77
CA ASP A 94 10.15 7.39 -17.25
C ASP A 94 10.42 8.69 -16.49
N LEU A 95 10.05 8.71 -15.20
CA LEU A 95 10.30 9.86 -14.34
C LEU A 95 11.79 10.16 -14.16
N GLN A 96 12.66 9.15 -14.25
CA GLN A 96 14.09 9.35 -14.11
C GLN A 96 14.64 10.14 -15.29
N THR A 97 14.30 9.76 -16.53
CA THR A 97 14.72 10.51 -17.72
C THR A 97 14.16 11.93 -17.73
N LEU A 98 12.90 12.13 -17.31
CA LEU A 98 12.30 13.48 -17.22
C LEU A 98 12.99 14.33 -16.15
N TYR A 99 13.37 13.74 -15.03
CA TYR A 99 14.13 14.40 -13.97
C TYR A 99 15.53 14.80 -14.43
N GLU A 100 16.29 13.85 -15.00
CA GLU A 100 17.67 14.06 -15.45
C GLU A 100 17.77 15.09 -16.58
N SER A 101 16.73 15.19 -17.41
CA SER A 101 16.63 16.19 -18.48
C SER A 101 16.13 17.57 -18.01
N GLY A 102 15.72 17.70 -16.74
CA GLY A 102 15.24 18.96 -16.17
C GLY A 102 13.83 19.37 -16.61
N HIS A 103 13.05 18.44 -17.17
CA HIS A 103 11.70 18.67 -17.70
C HIS A 103 10.59 18.16 -16.75
N LEU A 104 10.91 17.88 -15.49
CA LEU A 104 9.97 17.33 -14.51
C LEU A 104 9.64 18.32 -13.39
N VAL A 105 8.35 18.50 -13.14
CA VAL A 105 7.80 19.07 -11.91
C VAL A 105 6.87 18.04 -11.28
N LEU A 106 6.90 17.88 -9.96
CA LEU A 106 6.13 16.87 -9.25
C LEU A 106 5.16 17.49 -8.25
N THR A 107 3.93 16.98 -8.20
CA THR A 107 2.98 17.21 -7.11
C THR A 107 2.57 15.88 -6.50
N LEU A 108 2.66 15.78 -5.17
CA LEU A 108 2.24 14.59 -4.44
C LEU A 108 0.81 14.77 -3.92
N VAL A 109 -0.01 13.75 -4.09
CA VAL A 109 -1.36 13.68 -3.50
C VAL A 109 -1.53 12.40 -2.69
N ASP A 110 -2.23 12.49 -1.55
CA ASP A 110 -2.52 11.36 -0.64
C ASP A 110 -1.25 10.62 -0.15
N HIS A 111 -0.15 11.37 -0.10
CA HIS A 111 1.09 11.08 0.62
C HIS A 111 1.98 12.35 0.65
N ASN A 112 2.86 12.44 1.65
CA ASN A 112 3.74 13.59 1.81
C ASN A 112 5.25 13.28 1.74
N VAL A 113 5.60 11.99 1.65
CA VAL A 113 6.99 11.51 1.55
C VAL A 113 7.10 10.52 0.40
N LEU A 114 8.08 10.73 -0.48
CA LEU A 114 8.38 9.79 -1.56
C LEU A 114 8.96 8.48 -1.02
N PRO A 115 8.64 7.32 -1.62
CA PRO A 115 9.27 6.06 -1.25
C PRO A 115 10.78 6.13 -1.52
N ARG A 116 11.56 5.27 -0.87
CA ARG A 116 13.05 5.29 -0.97
C ARG A 116 13.56 5.20 -2.41
N GLY A 117 12.85 4.48 -3.28
CA GLY A 117 13.22 4.37 -4.70
C GLY A 117 13.12 5.69 -5.46
N ASP A 118 12.32 6.63 -4.97
CA ASP A 118 12.01 7.91 -5.62
C ASP A 118 12.59 9.11 -4.89
N SER A 119 13.36 8.92 -3.82
CA SER A 119 13.88 10.02 -3.00
C SER A 119 14.77 11.00 -3.78
N TYR A 120 15.27 10.61 -4.96
CA TYR A 120 16.02 11.47 -5.86
C TYR A 120 15.15 12.54 -6.55
N LEU A 121 13.81 12.40 -6.55
CA LEU A 121 12.86 13.35 -7.12
C LEU A 121 12.42 14.45 -6.13
N GLU A 122 12.93 14.43 -4.89
CA GLU A 122 12.43 15.26 -3.80
C GLU A 122 12.63 16.76 -4.05
N ASP A 123 13.68 17.13 -4.78
CA ASP A 123 14.02 18.51 -5.15
C ASP A 123 13.12 19.09 -6.26
N VAL A 124 12.41 18.26 -7.02
CA VAL A 124 11.44 18.69 -8.04
C VAL A 124 9.99 18.65 -7.57
N VAL A 125 9.73 18.31 -6.29
CA VAL A 125 8.39 18.37 -5.69
C VAL A 125 8.01 19.84 -5.45
N ALA A 126 7.02 20.34 -6.20
CA ALA A 126 6.52 21.70 -6.11
C ALA A 126 5.34 21.86 -5.13
N GLU A 127 4.46 20.87 -5.04
CA GLU A 127 3.28 20.91 -4.16
C GLU A 127 3.00 19.53 -3.55
N VAL A 128 2.51 19.50 -2.31
CA VAL A 128 2.03 18.31 -1.61
C VAL A 128 0.63 18.61 -1.08
N ILE A 129 -0.32 17.73 -1.35
CA ILE A 129 -1.68 17.76 -0.79
C ILE A 129 -1.93 16.41 -0.14
N ASP A 130 -2.03 16.37 1.17
CA ASP A 130 -2.17 15.11 1.91
C ASP A 130 -3.05 15.28 3.14
N HIS A 131 -3.70 14.21 3.57
CA HIS A 131 -4.58 14.20 4.73
C HIS A 131 -4.03 13.39 5.91
N ARG A 132 -2.78 12.92 5.80
CA ARG A 132 -2.05 12.16 6.83
C ARG A 132 -1.19 13.08 7.68
N HIS A 133 -0.61 12.51 8.75
CA HIS A 133 0.39 13.21 9.53
C HIS A 133 1.58 13.62 8.65
N LEU A 134 2.05 14.85 8.84
CA LEU A 134 3.18 15.39 8.10
C LEU A 134 4.49 14.77 8.60
N GLU A 135 5.05 13.87 7.79
CA GLU A 135 6.35 13.23 8.01
C GLU A 135 7.46 13.90 7.20
N ARG A 136 7.07 14.72 6.22
CA ARG A 136 7.97 15.47 5.35
C ARG A 136 8.87 16.45 6.11
N PRO A 137 10.18 16.50 5.84
CA PRO A 137 11.08 17.48 6.44
C PRO A 137 10.73 18.93 6.07
N ALA A 138 10.74 19.83 7.05
CA ALA A 138 10.41 21.25 6.85
C ALA A 138 11.41 22.04 5.97
N ALA A 139 12.60 21.49 5.71
CA ALA A 139 13.64 22.16 4.92
C ALA A 139 13.40 22.09 3.40
N LEU A 140 12.39 21.33 2.95
CA LEU A 140 12.07 21.19 1.54
C LEU A 140 11.21 22.38 1.08
N ASN A 141 11.69 23.10 0.06
CA ASN A 141 11.02 24.28 -0.50
C ASN A 141 9.86 23.88 -1.42
N CYS A 142 8.77 23.34 -0.86
CA CYS A 142 7.55 23.03 -1.60
C CYS A 142 6.32 23.56 -0.88
N LYS A 143 5.24 23.79 -1.62
CA LYS A 143 3.95 24.16 -1.03
C LYS A 143 3.32 22.91 -0.39
N VAL A 144 2.91 22.99 0.87
CA VAL A 144 2.29 21.86 1.58
C VAL A 144 0.90 22.24 2.07
N THR A 145 -0.10 21.46 1.67
CA THR A 145 -1.45 21.45 2.24
C THR A 145 -1.62 20.12 2.98
N SER A 146 -1.59 20.15 4.32
CA SER A 146 -1.76 18.96 5.15
C SER A 146 -2.81 19.23 6.22
N GLU A 147 -3.93 18.50 6.14
CA GLU A 147 -5.05 18.61 7.07
C GLU A 147 -5.65 17.23 7.35
N LEU A 148 -5.89 16.89 8.62
CA LEU A 148 -6.46 15.60 9.01
C LEU A 148 -7.96 15.53 8.68
N VAL A 149 -8.28 15.29 7.41
CA VAL A 149 -9.63 15.06 6.88
C VAL A 149 -9.86 13.59 6.52
N GLY A 150 -11.10 13.19 6.27
CA GLY A 150 -11.44 11.79 5.98
C GLY A 150 -10.91 11.29 4.64
N SER A 151 -10.67 12.17 3.68
CA SER A 151 -10.20 11.85 2.32
C SER A 151 -9.31 12.98 1.78
N CYS A 152 -8.18 12.66 1.15
CA CYS A 152 -7.36 13.62 0.43
C CYS A 152 -8.16 14.31 -0.69
N THR A 153 -9.11 13.60 -1.29
CA THR A 153 -10.01 14.12 -2.31
C THR A 153 -10.83 15.32 -1.80
N THR A 154 -11.08 15.43 -0.49
CA THR A 154 -11.71 16.63 0.12
C THR A 154 -10.86 17.89 -0.09
N LEU A 155 -9.54 17.80 0.08
CA LEU A 155 -8.62 18.91 -0.11
C LEU A 155 -8.47 19.28 -1.59
N VAL A 156 -8.54 18.30 -2.48
CA VAL A 156 -8.58 18.53 -3.93
C VAL A 156 -9.89 19.20 -4.34
N ALA A 157 -11.04 18.75 -3.80
CA ALA A 157 -12.34 19.36 -4.04
C ALA A 157 -12.38 20.83 -3.59
N GLU A 158 -11.85 21.13 -2.40
CA GLU A 158 -11.65 22.50 -1.90
C GLU A 158 -10.90 23.38 -2.89
N LYS A 159 -9.75 22.90 -3.35
CA LYS A 159 -8.90 23.65 -4.28
C LYS A 159 -9.63 23.95 -5.60
N ILE A 160 -10.39 22.99 -6.12
CA ILE A 160 -11.17 23.15 -7.36
C ILE A 160 -12.32 24.13 -7.16
N ILE A 161 -13.12 23.97 -6.10
CA ILE A 161 -14.29 24.80 -5.81
C ILE A 161 -13.90 26.26 -5.59
N HIS A 162 -12.79 26.51 -4.89
CA HIS A 162 -12.31 27.88 -4.69
C HIS A 162 -11.55 28.46 -5.89
N GLY A 163 -10.84 27.63 -6.65
CA GLY A 163 -9.94 28.09 -7.69
C GLY A 163 -10.60 28.25 -9.06
N ALA A 164 -11.42 27.29 -9.48
CA ALA A 164 -12.04 27.26 -10.80
C ALA A 164 -13.32 26.39 -10.78
N PRO A 165 -14.37 26.78 -10.04
CA PRO A 165 -15.60 25.99 -9.93
C PRO A 165 -16.29 25.75 -11.27
N GLU A 166 -16.03 26.58 -12.29
CA GLU A 166 -16.56 26.45 -13.64
C GLU A 166 -16.09 25.21 -14.40
N ILE A 167 -15.02 24.54 -13.96
CA ILE A 167 -14.56 23.28 -14.57
C ILE A 167 -15.35 22.07 -14.09
N LEU A 168 -16.11 22.22 -13.00
CA LEU A 168 -16.92 21.14 -12.45
C LEU A 168 -18.06 20.81 -13.40
N ASP A 169 -18.11 19.55 -13.80
CA ASP A 169 -19.25 18.93 -14.45
C ASP A 169 -19.75 17.75 -13.59
N LEU A 170 -20.83 17.10 -14.01
CA LEU A 170 -21.40 15.98 -13.26
C LEU A 170 -20.40 14.83 -13.07
N GLN A 171 -19.51 14.61 -14.05
CA GLN A 171 -18.49 13.56 -14.02
C GLN A 171 -17.43 13.87 -12.95
N LEU A 172 -16.84 15.07 -12.97
CA LEU A 172 -15.86 15.49 -11.96
C LEU A 172 -16.48 15.60 -10.56
N ALA A 173 -17.73 16.07 -10.45
CA ALA A 173 -18.42 16.10 -9.18
C ALA A 173 -18.67 14.70 -8.61
N SER A 174 -19.05 13.71 -9.45
CA SER A 174 -19.16 12.31 -9.03
C SER A 174 -17.81 11.77 -8.57
N LEU A 175 -16.74 11.96 -9.36
CA LEU A 175 -15.39 11.54 -8.97
C LEU A 175 -15.01 12.03 -7.57
N LEU A 176 -15.11 13.35 -7.34
CA LEU A 176 -14.74 13.96 -6.07
C LEU A 176 -15.66 13.49 -4.93
N ARG A 177 -16.97 13.67 -5.08
CA ARG A 177 -17.95 13.44 -4.01
C ARG A 177 -18.00 11.97 -3.61
N ASP A 178 -18.06 11.06 -4.58
CA ASP A 178 -18.29 9.64 -4.30
C ASP A 178 -17.07 8.97 -3.66
N THR A 179 -15.87 9.48 -3.96
CA THR A 179 -14.63 9.07 -3.30
C THR A 179 -14.61 9.49 -1.84
N ILE A 180 -14.95 10.76 -1.55
CA ILE A 180 -15.06 11.26 -0.17
C ILE A 180 -16.10 10.43 0.61
N VAL A 181 -17.26 10.13 -0.01
CA VAL A 181 -18.32 9.29 0.58
C VAL A 181 -17.82 7.88 0.89
N LEU A 182 -16.96 7.28 0.05
CA LEU A 182 -16.38 5.97 0.32
C LEU A 182 -15.43 6.01 1.52
N ASP A 183 -14.46 6.92 1.52
CA ASP A 183 -13.43 7.00 2.57
C ASP A 183 -14.03 7.40 3.93
N CYS A 184 -15.03 8.29 3.91
CA CYS A 184 -15.77 8.74 5.09
C CYS A 184 -16.88 7.78 5.51
N ILE A 185 -16.95 6.57 4.96
CA ILE A 185 -17.90 5.51 5.34
C ILE A 185 -19.34 6.03 5.29
N ASN A 186 -19.79 6.45 4.10
CA ASN A 186 -21.10 7.04 3.86
C ASN A 186 -21.39 8.29 4.72
N MET A 187 -20.34 9.05 5.06
CA MET A 187 -20.41 10.22 5.93
C MET A 187 -20.94 9.91 7.34
N ALA A 188 -20.79 8.67 7.82
CA ALA A 188 -21.32 8.24 9.11
C ALA A 188 -20.44 8.74 10.27
N PRO A 189 -20.91 9.67 11.13
CA PRO A 189 -20.10 10.20 12.24
C PRO A 189 -19.68 9.12 13.23
N ALA A 190 -20.52 8.09 13.42
CA ALA A 190 -20.25 6.95 14.29
C ALA A 190 -19.03 6.11 13.86
N ALA A 191 -18.57 6.25 12.60
CA ALA A 191 -17.39 5.57 12.10
C ALA A 191 -16.08 6.32 12.40
N GLY A 192 -16.15 7.55 12.93
CA GLY A 192 -14.98 8.32 13.38
C GLY A 192 -14.03 8.82 12.29
N LYS A 193 -14.36 8.62 11.01
CA LYS A 193 -13.53 9.03 9.87
C LYS A 193 -13.91 10.39 9.26
N VAL A 194 -15.18 10.75 9.30
CA VAL A 194 -15.70 11.97 8.65
C VAL A 194 -15.41 13.21 9.48
N THR A 195 -15.00 14.30 8.82
CA THR A 195 -14.79 15.61 9.43
C THR A 195 -15.82 16.64 8.95
N PRO A 196 -15.93 17.81 9.63
CA PRO A 196 -16.78 18.90 9.16
C PRO A 196 -16.44 19.35 7.73
N LYS A 197 -15.15 19.39 7.37
CA LYS A 197 -14.70 19.80 6.04
C LYS A 197 -15.14 18.80 4.96
N ASP A 198 -15.07 17.49 5.24
CA ASP A 198 -15.60 16.48 4.32
C ASP A 198 -17.11 16.68 4.08
N THR A 199 -17.85 16.96 5.15
CA THR A 199 -19.31 17.20 5.09
C THR A 199 -19.63 18.46 4.28
N GLU A 200 -18.88 19.53 4.47
CA GLU A 200 -19.01 20.80 3.75
C GLU A 200 -18.85 20.61 2.23
N TYR A 201 -17.77 19.96 1.80
CA TYR A 201 -17.48 19.82 0.37
C TYR A 201 -18.38 18.79 -0.32
N VAL A 202 -18.76 17.70 0.36
CA VAL A 202 -19.78 16.78 -0.15
C VAL A 202 -21.12 17.51 -0.34
N THR A 203 -21.55 18.30 0.64
CA THR A 203 -22.82 19.03 0.58
C THR A 203 -22.80 20.13 -0.50
N THR A 204 -21.65 20.78 -0.68
CA THR A 204 -21.45 21.77 -1.74
C THR A 204 -21.58 21.14 -3.13
N LEU A 205 -20.90 20.01 -3.36
CA LEU A 205 -20.99 19.27 -4.62
C LEU A 205 -22.42 18.76 -4.90
N GLU A 206 -23.13 18.27 -3.88
CA GLU A 206 -24.53 17.85 -4.01
C GLU A 206 -25.47 19.02 -4.33
N SER A 207 -25.20 20.21 -3.77
CA SER A 207 -25.98 21.42 -4.06
C SER A 207 -25.76 21.92 -5.49
N MET A 208 -24.53 21.83 -5.99
CA MET A 208 -24.19 22.20 -7.37
C MET A 208 -24.69 21.17 -8.40
N PHE A 209 -24.74 19.89 -8.01
CA PHE A 209 -25.12 18.78 -8.88
C PHE A 209 -26.23 17.89 -8.26
N PRO A 210 -27.50 18.36 -8.21
CA PRO A 210 -28.61 17.63 -7.58
C PRO A 210 -28.97 16.30 -8.24
N SER A 211 -28.45 16.04 -9.45
CA SER A 211 -28.62 14.76 -10.16
C SER A 211 -27.67 13.66 -9.69
N LEU A 212 -26.73 13.96 -8.78
CA LEU A 212 -25.86 12.95 -8.19
C LEU A 212 -26.69 11.88 -7.43
N PRO A 213 -26.30 10.60 -7.50
CA PRO A 213 -27.02 9.53 -6.82
C PRO A 213 -26.94 9.64 -5.29
N PRO A 214 -27.89 9.01 -4.56
CA PRO A 214 -27.88 8.97 -3.10
C PRO A 214 -26.57 8.38 -2.54
N ARG A 215 -26.03 8.97 -1.47
CA ARG A 215 -24.77 8.55 -0.82
C ARG A 215 -24.72 7.04 -0.54
N GLY A 216 -25.79 6.50 0.05
CA GLY A 216 -25.88 5.07 0.40
C GLY A 216 -25.76 4.14 -0.81
N THR A 217 -26.44 4.45 -1.92
CA THR A 217 -26.38 3.63 -3.15
C THR A 217 -24.96 3.61 -3.73
N VAL A 218 -24.28 4.76 -3.71
CA VAL A 218 -22.89 4.87 -4.16
C VAL A 218 -21.98 4.07 -3.23
N PHE A 219 -22.07 4.31 -1.93
CA PHE A 219 -21.26 3.64 -0.92
C PHE A 219 -21.40 2.11 -1.02
N ASP A 220 -22.63 1.60 -1.07
CA ASP A 220 -22.91 0.16 -1.15
C ASP A 220 -22.35 -0.46 -2.43
N SER A 221 -22.47 0.25 -3.56
CA SER A 221 -21.97 -0.26 -4.85
C SER A 221 -20.44 -0.29 -4.92
N LEU A 222 -19.76 0.76 -4.44
CA LEU A 222 -18.30 0.80 -4.32
C LEU A 222 -17.77 -0.22 -3.32
N GLN A 223 -18.41 -0.34 -2.15
CA GLN A 223 -18.05 -1.31 -1.14
C GLN A 223 -18.22 -2.74 -1.65
N LYS A 224 -19.27 -3.01 -2.43
CA LYS A 224 -19.46 -4.30 -3.10
C LYS A 224 -18.36 -4.55 -4.13
N ALA A 225 -18.05 -3.57 -4.98
CA ALA A 225 -17.02 -3.68 -6.01
C ALA A 225 -15.62 -3.94 -5.42
N LYS A 226 -15.30 -3.36 -4.25
CA LYS A 226 -14.03 -3.57 -3.54
C LYS A 226 -13.74 -5.04 -3.22
N PHE A 227 -14.78 -5.83 -2.95
CA PHE A 227 -14.66 -7.26 -2.66
C PHE A 227 -15.07 -8.16 -3.82
N ASP A 228 -15.51 -7.59 -4.95
CA ASP A 228 -15.87 -8.35 -6.14
C ASP A 228 -14.60 -8.81 -6.87
N VAL A 229 -14.29 -10.10 -6.70
CA VAL A 229 -13.15 -10.75 -7.35
C VAL A 229 -13.54 -11.50 -8.63
N SER A 230 -14.81 -11.43 -9.06
CA SER A 230 -15.32 -12.25 -10.19
C SER A 230 -14.61 -11.99 -11.52
N GLY A 231 -14.11 -10.77 -11.73
CA GLY A 231 -13.34 -10.38 -12.92
C GLY A 231 -11.84 -10.70 -12.85
N LEU A 232 -11.34 -11.29 -11.76
CA LEU A 232 -9.91 -11.52 -11.56
C LEU A 232 -9.48 -12.93 -11.96
N THR A 233 -8.28 -13.04 -12.52
CA THR A 233 -7.57 -14.32 -12.68
C THR A 233 -7.13 -14.88 -11.32
N THR A 234 -6.77 -16.16 -11.26
CA THR A 234 -6.25 -16.79 -10.02
C THR A 234 -5.01 -16.07 -9.49
N ASP A 235 -4.06 -15.72 -10.36
CA ASP A 235 -2.87 -14.92 -9.99
C ASP A 235 -3.27 -13.57 -9.39
N GLN A 236 -4.20 -12.85 -10.02
CA GLN A 236 -4.67 -11.56 -9.51
C GLN A 236 -5.42 -11.68 -8.18
N MET A 237 -6.29 -12.69 -8.02
CA MET A 237 -6.96 -12.96 -6.74
C MET A 237 -5.95 -13.14 -5.60
N LEU A 238 -4.86 -13.86 -5.87
CA LEU A 238 -3.79 -14.11 -4.90
C LEU A 238 -2.92 -12.89 -4.60
N ARG A 239 -2.78 -11.96 -5.56
CA ARG A 239 -2.02 -10.72 -5.38
C ARG A 239 -2.82 -9.58 -4.76
N LYS A 240 -4.16 -9.60 -4.89
CA LYS A 240 -5.04 -8.50 -4.45
C LYS A 240 -4.77 -8.08 -3.01
N ASP A 241 -4.58 -9.05 -2.12
CA ASP A 241 -4.25 -8.81 -0.72
C ASP A 241 -3.18 -9.79 -0.23
N LEU A 242 -1.96 -9.59 -0.72
CA LEU A 242 -0.79 -10.42 -0.47
C LEU A 242 0.18 -9.79 0.55
N LYS A 243 0.75 -10.62 1.42
CA LYS A 243 1.96 -10.31 2.19
C LYS A 243 2.98 -11.43 2.00
N VAL A 244 4.26 -11.07 2.00
CA VAL A 244 5.37 -12.01 1.79
C VAL A 244 6.30 -11.97 2.99
N LEU A 245 6.72 -13.15 3.44
CA LEU A 245 7.76 -13.34 4.45
C LEU A 245 8.91 -14.11 3.82
N VAL A 246 10.14 -13.60 3.95
CA VAL A 246 11.33 -14.24 3.42
C VAL A 246 12.29 -14.54 4.57
N SER A 247 12.74 -15.79 4.69
CA SER A 247 13.72 -16.23 5.68
C SER A 247 14.58 -17.34 5.09
N ARG A 248 15.88 -17.09 4.92
CA ARG A 248 16.87 -18.02 4.33
C ARG A 248 16.39 -18.69 3.04
N ASP A 249 15.90 -19.92 3.14
CA ASP A 249 15.46 -20.81 2.06
C ASP A 249 13.92 -20.88 1.90
N ILE A 250 13.16 -20.15 2.73
CA ILE A 250 11.71 -20.02 2.63
C ILE A 250 11.33 -18.62 2.15
N SER A 251 10.62 -18.59 1.03
CA SER A 251 9.77 -17.48 0.63
C SER A 251 8.29 -17.91 0.78
N LEU A 252 7.57 -17.27 1.70
CA LEU A 252 6.20 -17.61 2.09
C LEU A 252 5.25 -16.47 1.76
N ALA A 253 4.28 -16.75 0.89
CA ALA A 253 3.19 -15.86 0.54
C ALA A 253 1.96 -16.08 1.45
N ILE A 254 1.31 -15.01 1.90
CA ILE A 254 0.05 -15.05 2.64
C ILE A 254 -0.98 -14.17 1.93
N SER A 255 -1.93 -14.79 1.27
CA SER A 255 -2.98 -14.12 0.48
C SER A 255 -4.30 -14.14 1.23
N ALA A 256 -5.04 -13.03 1.26
CA ALA A 256 -6.47 -13.06 1.61
C ALA A 256 -7.32 -13.24 0.35
N LEU A 257 -8.33 -14.11 0.41
CA LEU A 257 -9.28 -14.39 -0.67
C LEU A 257 -10.69 -13.95 -0.25
N TYR A 258 -11.38 -13.25 -1.14
CA TYR A 258 -12.72 -12.69 -0.91
C TYR A 258 -13.82 -13.55 -1.54
N MET A 259 -13.68 -14.87 -1.42
CA MET A 259 -14.63 -15.88 -1.89
C MET A 259 -14.49 -17.15 -1.04
N LYS A 260 -15.41 -18.10 -1.18
CA LYS A 260 -15.30 -19.39 -0.47
C LYS A 260 -14.09 -20.16 -0.96
N LEU A 261 -13.43 -20.89 -0.05
CA LEU A 261 -12.27 -21.68 -0.43
C LEU A 261 -12.65 -22.81 -1.39
N GLU A 262 -13.83 -23.41 -1.24
CA GLU A 262 -14.34 -24.43 -2.15
C GLU A 262 -14.52 -23.90 -3.56
N ASP A 263 -15.11 -22.71 -3.70
CA ASP A 263 -15.32 -22.07 -5.01
C ASP A 263 -13.96 -21.71 -5.66
N PHE A 264 -12.99 -21.27 -4.85
CA PHE A 264 -11.63 -21.00 -5.33
C PHE A 264 -10.92 -22.28 -5.79
N MET A 265 -11.05 -23.38 -5.04
CA MET A 265 -10.48 -24.68 -5.40
C MET A 265 -11.18 -25.33 -6.61
N GLN A 266 -12.40 -24.94 -6.93
CA GLN A 266 -13.13 -25.45 -8.10
C GLN A 266 -12.82 -24.69 -9.40
N LYS A 267 -11.99 -23.65 -9.36
CA LYS A 267 -11.56 -22.95 -10.58
C LYS A 267 -10.82 -23.90 -11.51
N GLU A 268 -11.04 -23.69 -12.82
CA GLU A 268 -10.32 -24.41 -13.86
C GLU A 268 -8.81 -24.25 -13.68
N ASP A 269 -8.05 -25.33 -13.90
CA ASP A 269 -6.60 -25.38 -13.80
C ASP A 269 -5.97 -24.92 -12.48
N ILE A 270 -6.71 -24.90 -11.38
CA ILE A 270 -6.25 -24.36 -10.08
C ILE A 270 -4.88 -24.90 -9.64
N GLU A 271 -4.59 -26.19 -9.80
CA GLU A 271 -3.29 -26.75 -9.39
C GLU A 271 -2.13 -26.20 -10.24
N SER A 272 -2.36 -26.06 -11.55
CA SER A 272 -1.40 -25.45 -12.48
C SER A 272 -1.21 -23.97 -12.16
N ASP A 273 -2.31 -23.25 -11.87
CA ASP A 273 -2.28 -21.84 -11.52
C ASP A 273 -1.51 -21.58 -10.23
N LEU A 274 -1.76 -22.35 -9.16
CA LEU A 274 -1.02 -22.24 -7.90
C LEU A 274 0.48 -22.53 -8.09
N CYS A 275 0.80 -23.51 -8.96
CA CYS A 275 2.18 -23.86 -9.30
C CYS A 275 2.86 -22.73 -10.07
N SER A 276 2.20 -22.20 -11.10
CA SER A 276 2.66 -21.10 -11.92
C SER A 276 2.86 -19.84 -11.10
N PHE A 277 1.89 -19.49 -10.24
CA PHE A 277 1.96 -18.38 -9.30
C PHE A 277 3.20 -18.48 -8.40
N CYS A 278 3.38 -19.61 -7.71
CA CYS A 278 4.52 -19.81 -6.82
C CYS A 278 5.86 -19.79 -7.59
N ARG A 279 5.92 -20.33 -8.82
CA ARG A 279 7.14 -20.28 -9.64
C ARG A 279 7.46 -18.86 -10.13
N ARG A 280 6.47 -18.14 -10.64
CA ARG A 280 6.59 -16.78 -11.20
C ARG A 280 7.08 -15.79 -10.15
N HIS A 281 6.56 -15.88 -8.94
CA HIS A 281 6.88 -14.96 -7.83
C HIS A 281 7.88 -15.56 -6.83
N HIS A 282 8.49 -16.71 -7.16
CA HIS A 282 9.52 -17.38 -6.37
C HIS A 282 9.10 -17.74 -4.92
N TYR A 283 7.83 -18.07 -4.70
CA TYR A 283 7.34 -18.57 -3.42
C TYR A 283 7.54 -20.08 -3.30
N ASN A 284 7.92 -20.54 -2.12
CA ASN A 284 8.00 -21.96 -1.79
C ASN A 284 6.74 -22.44 -1.07
N VAL A 285 6.01 -21.54 -0.41
CA VAL A 285 4.77 -21.83 0.30
C VAL A 285 3.78 -20.69 0.07
N LEU A 286 2.51 -21.04 -0.14
CA LEU A 286 1.40 -20.10 -0.17
C LEU A 286 0.38 -20.48 0.91
N VAL A 287 0.03 -19.51 1.74
CA VAL A 287 -1.07 -19.57 2.71
C VAL A 287 -2.20 -18.69 2.18
N ALA A 288 -3.23 -19.31 1.62
CA ALA A 288 -4.43 -18.62 1.13
C ALA A 288 -5.51 -18.64 2.21
N MET A 289 -5.95 -17.46 2.64
CA MET A 289 -6.95 -17.26 3.70
C MET A 289 -8.25 -16.73 3.10
N ALA A 290 -9.27 -17.59 2.99
CA ALA A 290 -10.58 -17.19 2.52
C ALA A 290 -11.41 -16.53 3.62
N ILE A 291 -12.12 -15.46 3.28
CA ILE A 291 -13.16 -14.85 4.12
C ILE A 291 -14.46 -14.74 3.34
N THR A 292 -15.56 -15.15 3.97
CA THR A 292 -16.92 -14.88 3.50
C THR A 292 -17.80 -14.46 4.67
N PHE A 293 -19.00 -13.97 4.39
CA PHE A 293 -19.97 -13.58 5.40
C PHE A 293 -21.23 -14.43 5.26
N ASN A 294 -21.75 -14.92 6.38
CA ASN A 294 -23.01 -15.67 6.40
C ASN A 294 -24.21 -14.71 6.26
N ARG A 295 -25.44 -15.26 6.33
CA ARG A 295 -26.68 -14.47 6.21
C ARG A 295 -26.88 -13.45 7.34
N GLU A 296 -26.19 -13.64 8.46
CA GLU A 296 -26.22 -12.76 9.63
C GLU A 296 -25.04 -11.76 9.63
N ASN A 297 -24.28 -11.69 8.53
CA ASN A 297 -23.05 -10.90 8.37
C ASN A 297 -21.93 -11.28 9.35
N GLU A 298 -21.91 -12.52 9.81
CA GLU A 298 -20.81 -13.06 10.61
C GLU A 298 -19.71 -13.60 9.68
N PRO A 299 -18.43 -13.32 9.97
CA PRO A 299 -17.33 -13.76 9.14
C PRO A 299 -17.09 -15.27 9.30
N MET A 300 -16.92 -15.96 8.17
CA MET A 300 -16.44 -17.33 8.09
C MET A 300 -15.06 -17.32 7.45
N ARG A 301 -14.09 -18.04 8.06
CA ARG A 301 -12.71 -18.10 7.57
C ARG A 301 -12.25 -19.52 7.29
N GLN A 302 -11.48 -19.67 6.22
CA GLN A 302 -10.84 -20.93 5.84
C GLN A 302 -9.39 -20.66 5.44
N ILE A 303 -8.53 -21.65 5.61
CA ILE A 303 -7.12 -21.56 5.26
C ILE A 303 -6.75 -22.71 4.32
N ALA A 304 -6.02 -22.41 3.27
CA ALA A 304 -5.32 -23.38 2.43
C ALA A 304 -3.81 -23.14 2.51
N VAL A 305 -3.04 -24.19 2.75
CA VAL A 305 -1.58 -24.17 2.69
C VAL A 305 -1.13 -24.99 1.49
N TYR A 306 -0.59 -24.32 0.49
CA TYR A 306 -0.08 -24.90 -0.75
C TYR A 306 1.45 -24.89 -0.74
N SER A 307 2.05 -26.01 -1.15
CA SER A 307 3.47 -26.08 -1.53
C SER A 307 3.73 -27.34 -2.35
N GLN A 308 4.62 -27.21 -3.34
CA GLN A 308 5.18 -28.35 -4.06
C GLN A 308 6.10 -29.21 -3.18
N LYS A 309 6.59 -28.67 -2.05
CA LYS A 309 7.44 -29.38 -1.09
C LYS A 309 6.57 -29.84 0.08
N GLU A 310 6.19 -31.11 0.11
CA GLU A 310 5.35 -31.68 1.18
C GLU A 310 5.90 -31.41 2.59
N GLY A 311 7.22 -31.52 2.76
CA GLY A 311 7.89 -31.21 4.03
C GLY A 311 7.63 -29.79 4.53
N LEU A 312 7.75 -28.79 3.63
CA LEU A 312 7.47 -27.38 3.96
C LEU A 312 5.99 -27.15 4.27
N ARG A 313 5.09 -27.71 3.44
CA ARG A 313 3.65 -27.65 3.69
C ARG A 313 3.33 -28.16 5.09
N ARG A 314 3.86 -29.32 5.47
CA ARG A 314 3.60 -29.95 6.76
C ARG A 314 4.08 -29.12 7.94
N VAL A 315 5.28 -28.53 7.87
CA VAL A 315 5.79 -27.71 8.99
C VAL A 315 5.02 -26.40 9.15
N VAL A 316 4.62 -25.76 8.05
CA VAL A 316 3.78 -24.56 8.08
C VAL A 316 2.38 -24.88 8.62
N CYS A 317 1.76 -25.96 8.16
CA CYS A 317 0.50 -26.46 8.72
C CYS A 317 0.60 -26.69 10.24
N LYS A 318 1.66 -27.36 10.69
CA LYS A 318 1.90 -27.62 12.11
C LYS A 318 2.04 -26.32 12.90
N ALA A 319 2.78 -25.34 12.39
CA ALA A 319 2.94 -24.04 13.03
C ALA A 319 1.59 -23.31 13.20
N LEU A 320 0.75 -23.32 12.17
CA LEU A 320 -0.60 -22.74 12.22
C LEU A 320 -1.52 -23.48 13.20
N GLN A 321 -1.47 -24.81 13.24
CA GLN A 321 -2.27 -25.62 14.16
C GLN A 321 -1.83 -25.47 15.63
N GLN A 322 -0.54 -25.21 15.88
CA GLN A 322 0.03 -25.05 17.20
C GLN A 322 0.04 -23.60 17.69
N ALA A 323 -0.49 -22.65 16.89
CA ALA A 323 -0.60 -21.26 17.30
C ALA A 323 -1.47 -21.12 18.56
N THR A 324 -0.98 -20.35 19.53
CA THR A 324 -1.69 -20.10 20.81
C THR A 324 -2.00 -18.63 21.05
N ASN A 325 -1.44 -17.72 20.24
CA ASN A 325 -1.63 -16.28 20.41
C ASN A 325 -1.81 -15.56 19.06
N PRO A 326 -3.05 -15.41 18.57
CA PRO A 326 -4.25 -16.12 19.05
C PRO A 326 -4.26 -17.59 18.59
N PRO A 327 -5.01 -18.48 19.27
CA PRO A 327 -5.29 -19.80 18.72
C PRO A 327 -6.17 -19.67 17.47
N LEU A 328 -5.89 -20.45 16.42
CA LEU A 328 -6.62 -20.39 15.16
C LEU A 328 -7.81 -21.38 15.10
N ASP A 329 -7.84 -22.36 16.00
CA ASP A 329 -8.87 -23.41 16.10
C ASP A 329 -9.15 -24.11 14.76
N LEU A 330 -8.07 -24.62 14.14
CA LEU A 330 -8.12 -25.21 12.80
C LEU A 330 -8.69 -26.62 12.81
N THR A 331 -9.73 -26.84 12.00
CA THR A 331 -10.32 -28.15 11.73
C THR A 331 -10.08 -28.52 10.27
N ALA A 332 -9.47 -29.68 9.99
CA ALA A 332 -9.19 -30.10 8.62
C ALA A 332 -10.49 -30.30 7.82
N ILE A 333 -10.49 -29.83 6.58
CA ILE A 333 -11.60 -30.01 5.62
C ILE A 333 -11.05 -30.58 4.31
N ALA A 334 -11.92 -31.20 3.51
CA ALA A 334 -11.54 -31.68 2.19
C ALA A 334 -11.98 -30.68 1.12
N CYS A 335 -11.00 -30.12 0.39
CA CYS A 335 -11.24 -29.23 -0.75
C CYS A 335 -10.48 -29.75 -1.98
N PRO A 336 -10.99 -30.78 -2.68
CA PRO A 336 -10.42 -31.21 -3.97
C PRO A 336 -10.50 -30.06 -4.99
N PRO A 337 -9.71 -30.09 -6.09
CA PRO A 337 -8.94 -31.21 -6.61
C PRO A 337 -7.42 -31.17 -6.34
N CYS A 338 -6.88 -30.18 -5.63
CA CYS A 338 -5.43 -29.98 -5.53
C CYS A 338 -4.76 -30.79 -4.38
N PRO A 339 -4.02 -31.89 -4.65
CA PRO A 339 -3.37 -32.72 -3.61
C PRO A 339 -2.16 -32.02 -2.98
N SER A 340 -1.63 -31.02 -3.68
CA SER A 340 -0.54 -30.16 -3.23
C SER A 340 -0.97 -29.16 -2.13
N THR A 341 -2.22 -29.23 -1.66
CA THR A 341 -2.78 -28.34 -0.64
C THR A 341 -3.25 -29.08 0.62
N THR A 342 -3.18 -28.41 1.76
CA THR A 342 -3.87 -28.81 3.00
C THR A 342 -4.82 -27.70 3.42
N THR A 343 -6.08 -28.04 3.67
CA THR A 343 -7.13 -27.05 3.93
C THR A 343 -7.79 -27.20 5.31
N TYR A 344 -8.23 -26.07 5.85
CA TYR A 344 -8.79 -25.95 7.20
C TYR A 344 -9.99 -25.02 7.22
N GLN A 345 -11.01 -25.39 7.99
CA GLN A 345 -11.94 -24.43 8.58
C GLN A 345 -11.25 -23.76 9.77
N GLN A 346 -11.30 -22.43 9.83
CA GLN A 346 -10.73 -21.66 10.93
C GLN A 346 -11.84 -21.30 11.93
N GLY A 347 -11.77 -21.87 13.15
CA GLY A 347 -12.76 -21.63 14.20
C GLY A 347 -12.66 -20.22 14.80
N ASN A 348 -11.44 -19.71 15.00
CA ASN A 348 -11.26 -18.33 15.43
C ASN A 348 -11.40 -17.37 14.25
N THR A 349 -12.63 -16.94 13.97
CA THR A 349 -12.96 -16.06 12.84
C THR A 349 -12.48 -14.63 13.00
N ALA A 350 -12.05 -14.20 14.20
CA ALA A 350 -11.46 -12.89 14.43
C ALA A 350 -9.98 -12.82 13.97
N ALA A 351 -9.29 -13.96 13.86
CA ALA A 351 -7.89 -14.00 13.44
C ALA A 351 -7.74 -13.83 11.91
N SER A 352 -7.63 -12.58 11.45
CA SER A 352 -7.37 -12.26 10.04
C SER A 352 -5.91 -12.52 9.65
N ARG A 353 -5.55 -12.23 8.39
CA ARG A 353 -4.15 -12.24 7.92
C ARG A 353 -3.22 -11.46 8.85
N LYS A 354 -3.67 -10.34 9.42
CA LYS A 354 -2.88 -9.53 10.37
C LYS A 354 -2.51 -10.28 11.65
N LYS A 355 -3.29 -11.29 12.05
CA LYS A 355 -2.98 -12.18 13.19
C LYS A 355 -2.22 -13.43 12.76
N VAL A 356 -2.39 -13.93 11.53
CA VAL A 356 -1.65 -15.07 10.99
C VAL A 356 -0.22 -14.72 10.57
N LEU A 357 0.01 -13.51 10.05
CA LEU A 357 1.33 -13.01 9.67
C LEU A 357 2.36 -13.12 10.82
N PRO A 358 2.11 -12.60 12.05
CA PRO A 358 3.08 -12.71 13.13
C PRO A 358 3.31 -14.17 13.58
N ILE A 359 2.29 -15.04 13.54
CA ILE A 359 2.45 -16.48 13.83
C ILE A 359 3.48 -17.10 12.89
N LEU A 360 3.38 -16.80 11.59
CA LEU A 360 4.28 -17.34 10.57
C LEU A 360 5.66 -16.67 10.63
N LYS A 361 5.74 -15.37 10.93
CA LYS A 361 7.01 -14.66 11.16
C LYS A 361 7.78 -15.27 12.34
N ASP A 362 7.11 -15.55 13.45
CA ASP A 362 7.70 -16.20 14.62
C ASP A 362 8.14 -17.64 14.33
N PHE A 363 7.37 -18.39 13.53
CA PHE A 363 7.76 -19.71 13.06
C PHE A 363 9.07 -19.67 12.28
N LEU A 364 9.19 -18.76 11.30
CA LEU A 364 10.41 -18.61 10.51
C LEU A 364 11.61 -18.23 11.38
N ARG A 365 11.43 -17.27 12.30
CA ARG A 365 12.47 -16.87 13.27
C ARG A 365 12.98 -18.04 14.13
N LYS A 366 12.08 -18.88 14.65
CA LYS A 366 12.46 -20.05 15.47
C LYS A 366 13.26 -21.07 14.65
N ARG A 367 12.83 -21.34 13.42
CA ARG A 367 13.54 -22.26 12.52
C ARG A 367 14.97 -21.79 12.26
N ASP A 368 15.15 -20.50 11.99
CA ASP A 368 16.46 -19.89 11.76
C ASP A 368 17.41 -20.04 12.97
N LEU A 369 16.88 -19.94 14.19
CA LEU A 369 17.65 -20.15 15.43
C LEU A 369 18.04 -21.62 15.64
N GLU A 370 17.13 -22.55 15.36
CA GLU A 370 17.40 -23.99 15.46
C GLU A 370 18.45 -24.45 14.44
N GLU A 371 18.42 -23.94 13.21
CA GLU A 371 19.39 -24.27 12.16
C GLU A 371 20.75 -23.56 12.31
N SER A 372 20.86 -22.51 13.14
CA SER A 372 22.13 -21.81 13.43
C SER A 372 22.85 -22.31 14.67
N SER A 373 22.26 -23.25 15.42
CA SER A 373 22.91 -23.88 16.56
C SER A 373 23.97 -24.89 16.08
N PRO A 374 25.27 -24.73 16.42
CA PRO A 374 26.30 -25.67 15.96
C PRO A 374 26.07 -27.05 16.56
N ILE A 375 26.30 -28.07 15.73
CA ILE A 375 26.30 -29.50 16.09
C ILE A 375 27.17 -29.68 17.35
N SER A 376 26.53 -29.93 18.49
CA SER A 376 27.24 -30.32 19.72
C SER A 376 27.73 -31.76 19.55
N MET A 377 29.02 -31.88 19.24
CA MET A 377 29.77 -33.12 19.32
C MET A 377 30.14 -33.33 20.80
N GLN A 378 29.34 -34.07 21.57
CA GLN A 378 29.77 -34.58 22.89
C GLN A 378 29.22 -35.98 23.17
N SER A 379 30.06 -36.98 22.96
CA SER A 379 30.18 -38.14 23.86
C SER A 379 31.48 -38.88 23.52
N LEU A 380 32.60 -38.36 24.03
CA LEU A 380 33.75 -39.18 24.35
C LEU A 380 34.28 -38.76 25.72
N GLU A 381 34.43 -39.78 26.56
CA GLU A 381 34.93 -39.75 27.92
C GLU A 381 36.38 -39.25 27.96
N ASN A 382 36.67 -38.41 28.95
CA ASN A 382 38.02 -38.16 29.48
C ASN A 382 38.32 -39.21 30.57
N PRO A 383 39.56 -39.39 31.07
CA PRO A 383 40.74 -38.52 30.91
C PRO A 383 42.07 -39.26 30.64
N GLU A 384 43.11 -38.53 30.20
CA GLU A 384 44.37 -38.53 30.94
C GLU A 384 45.27 -37.33 30.59
N THR A 385 45.97 -36.92 31.64
CA THR A 385 46.82 -35.76 31.91
C THR A 385 48.00 -35.52 30.96
N SER A 386 48.32 -34.24 30.68
CA SER A 386 49.57 -33.59 31.13
C SER A 386 49.70 -32.14 30.63
N ASN A 387 50.39 -31.34 31.46
CA ASN A 387 50.68 -29.91 31.37
C ASN A 387 51.34 -29.48 30.04
N ASP A 388 51.02 -28.27 29.54
CA ASP A 388 51.94 -27.12 29.67
C ASP A 388 51.41 -25.79 29.09
N PHE A 389 51.63 -24.75 29.90
CA PHE A 389 51.90 -23.33 29.64
C PHE A 389 51.42 -22.57 28.38
N SER A 390 50.61 -21.55 28.68
CA SER A 390 50.77 -20.12 28.31
C SER A 390 50.39 -19.59 26.91
N GLY A 391 49.71 -18.43 26.91
CA GLY A 391 49.97 -17.38 25.92
C GLY A 391 48.76 -16.79 25.18
N PHE A 392 48.13 -15.77 25.76
CA PHE A 392 47.37 -14.76 25.01
C PHE A 392 48.31 -14.02 24.03
N ARG A 393 47.97 -13.93 22.73
CA ARG A 393 48.09 -12.69 21.93
C ARG A 393 47.49 -12.78 20.52
N GLU A 394 46.72 -11.77 20.18
CA GLU A 394 46.50 -11.26 18.82
C GLU A 394 47.81 -10.73 18.18
N ARG A 395 47.93 -10.91 16.87
CA ARG A 395 48.61 -10.07 15.86
C ARG A 395 48.20 -10.60 14.48
N THR A 396 47.50 -9.86 13.62
CA THR A 396 48.02 -8.90 12.63
C THR A 396 49.34 -9.28 11.95
N GLY A 397 49.31 -9.31 10.62
CA GLY A 397 50.48 -9.34 9.76
C GLY A 397 50.22 -10.00 8.41
N ASP A 398 50.01 -9.16 7.39
CA ASP A 398 50.29 -9.46 5.97
C ASP A 398 51.65 -10.15 5.79
N ASP A 399 51.78 -11.00 4.76
CA ASP A 399 52.62 -10.67 3.60
C ASP A 399 52.69 -11.80 2.55
N ASN A 400 52.38 -11.40 1.32
CA ASN A 400 53.10 -11.59 0.06
C ASN A 400 53.27 -12.95 -0.65
N LEU A 401 53.24 -12.79 -1.99
CA LEU A 401 53.95 -13.46 -3.11
C LEU A 401 52.93 -13.98 -4.16
N GLU A 402 53.02 -13.69 -5.47
CA GLU A 402 54.00 -12.98 -6.29
C GLU A 402 53.46 -12.86 -7.74
N GLY A 403 53.97 -11.87 -8.50
CA GLY A 403 54.06 -11.87 -9.98
C GLY A 403 52.87 -11.30 -10.76
N GLY A 404 52.99 -10.33 -11.67
CA GLY A 404 54.14 -9.64 -12.23
C GLY A 404 53.73 -8.88 -13.52
N GLU A 405 54.46 -7.79 -13.80
CA GLU A 405 54.65 -7.15 -15.12
C GLU A 405 53.48 -6.32 -15.72
N LEU A 406 53.62 -5.14 -16.36
CA LEU A 406 54.76 -4.38 -16.91
C LEU A 406 54.34 -2.89 -17.15
N PHE A 407 55.16 -1.95 -16.64
CA PHE A 407 55.61 -0.63 -17.14
C PHE A 407 54.79 0.34 -18.02
N GLY A 408 54.95 1.66 -17.69
CA GLY A 408 54.98 2.80 -18.64
C GLY A 408 54.27 4.06 -18.11
N ASP A 409 54.83 4.82 -17.16
CA ASP A 409 55.78 5.96 -17.29
C ASP A 409 55.11 7.34 -17.45
N CYS A 410 55.80 8.35 -16.90
CA CYS A 410 55.36 9.60 -16.30
C CYS A 410 55.28 10.84 -17.21
N GLY A 411 54.74 11.92 -16.62
CA GLY A 411 55.04 13.33 -16.95
C GLY A 411 53.86 14.08 -17.54
N GLU A 412 53.60 15.36 -17.29
CA GLU A 412 54.23 16.43 -16.52
C GLU A 412 53.17 17.57 -16.51
N GLN A 413 53.11 18.40 -15.46
CA GLN A 413 52.43 19.70 -15.51
C GLN A 413 53.38 20.74 -16.13
N PRO A 414 52.85 21.88 -16.63
CA PRO A 414 53.16 23.12 -15.92
C PRO A 414 52.00 24.15 -15.85
N GLU A 415 52.22 25.10 -14.94
CA GLU A 415 51.40 26.25 -14.55
C GLU A 415 51.38 27.39 -15.60
N GLY A 416 50.36 28.28 -15.51
CA GLY A 416 50.33 29.59 -16.18
C GLY A 416 49.05 30.39 -15.89
N GLN A 417 49.22 31.56 -15.28
CA GLN A 417 48.20 32.53 -14.79
C GLN A 417 47.63 33.44 -15.89
N ASP A 418 46.34 33.86 -15.77
CA ASP A 418 45.88 35.27 -15.63
C ASP A 418 44.39 35.49 -16.01
N GLY A 419 43.67 36.28 -15.19
CA GLY A 419 42.55 37.16 -15.62
C GLY A 419 41.09 36.79 -15.26
N CYS A 420 40.53 37.41 -14.21
CA CYS A 420 39.09 37.44 -13.82
C CYS A 420 38.27 38.52 -14.59
N PRO A 421 36.95 38.77 -14.35
CA PRO A 421 35.87 37.99 -13.70
C PRO A 421 34.54 37.90 -14.51
N GLY A 422 33.60 37.03 -14.11
CA GLY A 422 32.20 37.13 -14.58
C GLY A 422 31.30 35.94 -14.23
N GLU A 423 30.57 36.08 -13.12
CA GLU A 423 29.23 35.55 -12.81
C GLU A 423 28.93 34.04 -12.70
N GLU A 424 28.45 33.72 -11.49
CA GLU A 424 27.38 32.80 -11.11
C GLU A 424 27.41 31.35 -11.62
N GLN A 425 27.83 30.43 -10.74
CA GLN A 425 27.16 29.14 -10.61
C GLN A 425 27.53 28.37 -9.33
N ARG A 426 26.52 27.64 -8.83
CA ARG A 426 26.58 26.36 -8.09
C ARG A 426 27.02 26.43 -6.63
N SER A 427 26.03 26.52 -5.73
CA SER A 427 26.19 26.04 -4.35
C SER A 427 26.31 24.52 -4.35
N LYS A 428 27.43 24.06 -3.80
CA LYS A 428 27.84 22.67 -3.64
C LYS A 428 26.97 21.92 -2.64
N GLY A 429 26.85 20.62 -2.90
CA GLY A 429 26.07 19.64 -2.17
C GLY A 429 26.37 19.55 -0.68
N PHE A 430 25.30 19.25 0.06
CA PHE A 430 25.32 18.87 1.45
C PHE A 430 25.04 17.37 1.53
N ILE A 431 26.07 16.57 1.77
CA ILE A 431 25.92 15.14 2.06
C ILE A 431 25.55 15.03 3.54
N GLY A 432 24.24 14.90 3.81
CA GLY A 432 23.71 14.55 5.12
C GLY A 432 23.68 13.04 5.29
N THR A 433 24.57 12.50 6.12
CA THR A 433 24.56 11.10 6.55
C THR A 433 23.35 10.83 7.45
N TYR A 434 22.35 10.13 6.93
CA TYR A 434 21.23 9.62 7.75
C TYR A 434 21.55 8.23 8.31
N ARG A 435 21.39 8.14 9.62
CA ARG A 435 21.65 6.98 10.48
C ARG A 435 20.54 5.95 10.26
N THR A 436 20.89 4.76 9.79
CA THR A 436 19.99 3.63 9.56
C THR A 436 19.43 3.11 10.88
N GLN A 437 18.11 3.16 11.06
CA GLN A 437 17.43 2.26 12.00
C GLN A 437 17.33 0.89 11.32
N LEU A 438 17.86 -0.13 11.98
CA LEU A 438 17.79 -1.52 11.56
C LEU A 438 16.35 -2.00 11.69
N ASP A 439 15.70 -2.24 10.56
CA ASP A 439 14.46 -3.00 10.50
C ASP A 439 14.82 -4.48 10.36
N ASP A 440 14.18 -5.36 11.13
CA ASP A 440 14.44 -6.81 11.14
C ASP A 440 14.05 -7.39 9.76
N GLY A 441 15.05 -7.60 8.89
CA GLY A 441 14.92 -7.92 7.45
C GLY A 441 14.25 -9.23 7.06
N LEU A 442 13.00 -9.45 7.49
CA LEU A 442 12.14 -10.60 7.13
C LEU A 442 10.99 -10.20 6.18
N GLU A 443 10.75 -8.90 5.99
CA GLU A 443 9.72 -8.37 5.11
C GLU A 443 10.38 -7.80 3.85
N ASP A 444 10.05 -8.38 2.69
CA ASP A 444 10.49 -7.86 1.40
C ASP A 444 9.39 -6.98 0.82
N GLU A 445 9.58 -5.66 0.88
CA GLU A 445 8.68 -4.66 0.28
C GLU A 445 8.88 -4.51 -1.25
N ARG A 446 9.80 -5.25 -1.88
CA ARG A 446 10.35 -4.85 -3.20
C ARG A 446 9.56 -5.23 -4.46
N SER A 447 8.30 -5.66 -4.41
CA SER A 447 7.65 -6.06 -5.68
C SER A 447 6.14 -5.90 -5.80
N PHE A 448 5.43 -5.38 -4.81
CA PHE A 448 3.98 -5.20 -4.92
C PHE A 448 3.55 -3.86 -4.37
N PRO A 449 2.56 -3.19 -4.99
CA PRO A 449 1.97 -2.01 -4.39
C PRO A 449 1.44 -2.37 -3.00
N PRO A 450 1.75 -1.58 -1.96
CA PRO A 450 1.29 -1.90 -0.62
C PRO A 450 -0.23 -2.07 -0.62
N THR A 451 -0.71 -2.94 0.28
CA THR A 451 -2.14 -3.12 0.47
C THR A 451 -2.76 -1.74 0.70
N PRO A 452 -3.79 -1.33 -0.08
CA PRO A 452 -4.53 -0.10 0.14
C PRO A 452 -4.80 0.12 1.63
N MET A 453 -4.46 1.29 2.18
CA MET A 453 -4.64 1.61 3.61
C MET A 453 -6.10 1.52 4.07
N ASN A 454 -7.04 1.48 3.12
CA ASN A 454 -8.44 1.18 3.34
C ASN A 454 -8.78 -0.32 3.51
N SER A 455 -7.78 -1.22 3.58
CA SER A 455 -7.95 -2.61 4.01
C SER A 455 -7.98 -2.69 5.53
N LEU A 456 -9.18 -2.45 6.09
CA LEU A 456 -9.50 -2.59 7.51
C LEU A 456 -8.53 -1.81 8.41
N VAL A 457 -8.72 -0.48 8.48
CA VAL A 457 -8.28 0.31 9.64
C VAL A 457 -8.89 -0.33 10.89
N GLU A 458 -8.11 -0.45 11.98
CA GLU A 458 -8.64 -0.82 13.29
C GLU A 458 -9.88 0.03 13.61
N GLY A 459 -11.02 -0.61 13.89
CA GLY A 459 -12.28 0.08 14.13
C GLY A 459 -13.24 0.12 12.93
N CYS A 460 -12.95 -0.59 11.84
CA CYS A 460 -13.99 -0.90 10.85
C CYS A 460 -15.16 -1.61 11.55
N PRO A 461 -16.43 -1.24 11.34
CA PRO A 461 -17.57 -1.95 11.92
C PRO A 461 -17.57 -3.45 11.58
N LEU A 462 -16.87 -3.86 10.52
CA LEU A 462 -16.72 -5.25 10.12
C LEU A 462 -15.72 -6.05 10.98
N ASP A 463 -14.88 -5.41 11.80
CA ASP A 463 -14.02 -6.11 12.78
C ASP A 463 -14.84 -6.75 13.91
N ARG A 464 -16.10 -6.33 14.10
CA ARG A 464 -17.03 -6.89 15.09
C ARG A 464 -18.35 -7.40 14.48
N GLY A 465 -18.41 -7.50 13.15
CA GLY A 465 -19.67 -7.67 12.41
C GLY A 465 -20.51 -6.38 12.40
N LEU A 466 -21.37 -6.22 11.39
CA LEU A 466 -22.26 -5.05 11.29
C LEU A 466 -23.01 -4.83 12.62
N PRO A 467 -23.15 -3.58 13.09
CA PRO A 467 -23.86 -3.31 14.34
C PRO A 467 -25.26 -3.91 14.23
N LYS A 468 -25.59 -4.83 15.14
CA LYS A 468 -26.93 -5.39 15.29
C LYS A 468 -27.85 -4.24 15.69
N LEU A 469 -28.46 -3.57 14.70
CA LEU A 469 -29.57 -2.65 14.91
C LEU A 469 -30.82 -3.49 15.22
N THR A 470 -30.86 -4.10 16.41
CA THR A 470 -32.12 -4.63 16.94
C THR A 470 -32.92 -3.46 17.51
N ALA A 471 -34.25 -3.55 17.44
CA ALA A 471 -35.13 -2.55 18.04
C ALA A 471 -34.85 -2.40 19.55
N GLU A 472 -34.41 -3.47 20.22
CA GLU A 472 -33.97 -3.40 21.62
C GLU A 472 -32.71 -2.55 21.83
N ALA A 473 -31.69 -2.65 20.96
CA ALA A 473 -30.45 -1.86 21.08
C ALA A 473 -30.67 -0.34 20.85
N ILE A 474 -31.68 0.01 20.04
CA ILE A 474 -32.11 1.39 19.85
C ILE A 474 -32.84 1.91 21.11
N LEU A 475 -33.72 1.11 21.70
CA LEU A 475 -34.45 1.45 22.94
C LEU A 475 -33.52 1.57 24.16
N GLU A 476 -32.48 0.73 24.24
CA GLU A 476 -31.48 0.79 25.31
C GLU A 476 -30.63 2.08 25.23
N ARG A 477 -30.31 2.55 24.01
CA ARG A 477 -29.63 3.85 23.84
C ARG A 477 -30.53 5.05 24.11
N PHE A 478 -31.83 4.99 23.76
CA PHE A 478 -32.77 6.07 24.10
C PHE A 478 -33.01 6.20 25.61
N SER A 479 -33.03 5.07 26.34
CA SER A 479 -33.16 5.09 27.81
C SER A 479 -31.89 5.61 28.52
N HIS A 480 -30.70 5.43 27.93
CA HIS A 480 -29.48 6.06 28.43
C HIS A 480 -29.40 7.57 28.15
N ILE A 481 -29.98 8.06 27.05
CA ILE A 481 -30.03 9.49 26.74
C ILE A 481 -30.98 10.24 27.69
N THR A 482 -32.13 9.65 28.03
CA THR A 482 -33.07 10.26 28.99
C THR A 482 -32.57 10.23 30.44
N ALA A 483 -31.66 9.31 30.79
CA ALA A 483 -31.00 9.26 32.10
C ALA A 483 -29.93 10.35 32.27
N ILE A 484 -29.22 10.74 31.20
CA ILE A 484 -28.17 11.76 31.26
C ILE A 484 -28.76 13.19 31.31
N ASP A 485 -29.93 13.41 30.71
CA ASP A 485 -30.66 14.68 30.79
C ASP A 485 -31.32 14.92 32.17
N SER A 486 -31.52 13.87 32.97
CA SER A 486 -32.06 13.99 34.33
C SER A 486 -30.98 14.22 35.40
N GLU A 487 -29.74 13.83 35.17
CA GLU A 487 -28.62 14.14 36.08
C GLU A 487 -28.04 15.55 35.84
N SER A 488 -28.19 16.12 34.64
CA SER A 488 -27.71 17.46 34.30
C SER A 488 -28.65 18.62 34.71
N GLN A 489 -29.89 18.32 35.18
CA GLN A 489 -30.83 19.32 35.71
C GLN A 489 -30.87 19.45 37.25
N SER A 490 -30.04 18.72 38.01
CA SER A 490 -30.07 18.76 39.49
C SER A 490 -28.91 19.53 40.17
N GLY A 491 -28.01 20.15 39.39
CA GLY A 491 -26.76 20.75 39.89
C GLY A 491 -26.73 22.27 40.02
N GLY A 492 -27.85 22.96 40.31
CA GLY A 492 -27.92 24.42 40.17
C GLY A 492 -28.85 25.18 41.11
N GLU A 493 -28.84 24.94 42.43
CA GLU A 493 -29.27 25.94 43.42
C GLU A 493 -28.34 25.93 44.63
N LYS A 494 -27.49 26.97 44.75
CA LYS A 494 -26.84 27.33 46.02
C LYS A 494 -27.47 28.61 46.56
N LYS A 495 -27.81 28.55 47.84
CA LYS A 495 -27.85 29.68 48.76
C LYS A 495 -26.49 30.36 48.86
#